data_AF-A0A9X2CYI7-F1
#
_entry.id   AF-A0A9X2CYI7-F1
#
_cell.length_a   1.000
_cell.length_b   1.000
_cell.length_c   1.000
_cell.angle_alpha   90.00
_cell.angle_beta   90.00
_cell.angle_gamma   90.00
#
_symmetry.space_group_name_H-M   'P 1'
#
loop_
_entity.id
_entity.type
_entity.pdbx_description
1 polymer ?
#
loop_
_entity_poly.entity_id
_entity_poly.type
_entity_poly.pdbx_seq_one_letter_code
_entity_poly.pdbx_strand_id
1 'polypeptide(L)'
;MTRKKSDIQQAFSQAKNVRNQMFKSLNSCASYKSFKQFLEKHDLYKQTGSAYTLYPGLNIDQRTAIDQLDKNIEDLIPIKRALLGKNARLEVISLLRECNSYSEFDQIFEQLKDNMSYSFHEDTELECVALDKEINELISGITSRLAKQAREIILSSLRQCNDYSEFQKILEQDEKNKIYSFHSGLPEDKELLEKLDQEILQLIKAKKQELVPLVHIYTDFDGTITAAVGKRAVFSPFFQSLLVGDKEGVAQDYKNTPMKTPEEVQSLFEAKFGKYDEHFDHNQEDVQLLMSPKAVAFFHQVLKSSNVRVSIVTRNRRDYIEAMLRYQGFTELEIAQFNIMDTGYKYNDVYQHLNSQEEKPNLLFILDDDGGDCYQMVGAARVLNYTKSQLIEKNEDPGAFAWDTYPELFLIQQKEVPSVQLDKKEAPFPEEEQLSKEASLPEEEQLSKEALLPEEEQLSKEALLSKETLLRKEEQLRQEAQLRSAQKIIGKIDEALGTLKNNIGEVNQHHFPAAVEEANALLSALETATALYSAALVSGINIRNAEIEFKRSCEGAINDARTVLSRDLGWGDYLTNLLKAIANMVISVFTANPHALFKPAPSLSLEAVEAAAASLEIERNSLQASSAVY
;
A
#
# COMPACT_ATOMS: atom_id res chain seq x y z
N MET A 1 34.39 -20.60 -96.48
CA MET A 1 34.14 -21.70 -95.52
C MET A 1 35.10 -21.70 -94.32
N THR A 2 36.33 -21.20 -94.44
CA THR A 2 37.34 -21.16 -93.36
C THR A 2 36.99 -20.22 -92.18
N ARG A 3 36.38 -19.04 -92.41
CA ARG A 3 35.91 -18.15 -91.32
C ARG A 3 34.88 -18.81 -90.40
N LYS A 4 33.86 -19.49 -90.95
CA LYS A 4 32.84 -20.20 -90.16
C LYS A 4 33.42 -21.31 -89.26
N LYS A 5 34.50 -21.97 -89.67
CA LYS A 5 35.13 -23.04 -88.88
C LYS A 5 35.89 -22.48 -87.67
N SER A 6 36.57 -21.34 -87.85
CA SER A 6 37.23 -20.57 -86.79
C SER A 6 36.23 -20.12 -85.73
N ASP A 7 35.12 -19.51 -86.16
CA ASP A 7 34.11 -18.97 -85.23
C ASP A 7 33.43 -20.09 -84.40
N ILE A 8 33.20 -21.26 -85.01
CA ILE A 8 32.64 -22.43 -84.31
C ILE A 8 33.64 -23.04 -83.31
N GLN A 9 34.93 -23.12 -83.66
CA GLN A 9 35.97 -23.59 -82.73
C GLN A 9 36.16 -22.61 -81.56
N GLN A 10 36.09 -21.32 -81.81
CA GLN A 10 36.16 -20.29 -80.78
C GLN A 10 34.95 -20.37 -79.84
N ALA A 11 33.73 -20.52 -80.38
CA ALA A 11 32.52 -20.73 -79.59
C ALA A 11 32.56 -22.00 -78.73
N PHE A 12 33.03 -23.12 -79.28
CA PHE A 12 33.20 -24.36 -78.52
C PHE A 12 34.23 -24.21 -77.39
N SER A 13 35.35 -23.55 -77.67
CA SER A 13 36.37 -23.27 -76.65
C SER A 13 35.86 -22.35 -75.54
N GLN A 14 35.05 -21.35 -75.89
CA GLN A 14 34.40 -20.46 -74.92
C GLN A 14 33.38 -21.22 -74.05
N ALA A 15 32.52 -22.04 -74.65
CA ALA A 15 31.55 -22.86 -73.91
C ALA A 15 32.23 -23.84 -72.96
N LYS A 16 33.31 -24.50 -73.41
CA LYS A 16 34.12 -25.40 -72.58
C LYS A 16 34.81 -24.66 -71.42
N ASN A 17 35.31 -23.45 -71.65
CA ASN A 17 35.92 -22.64 -70.59
C ASN A 17 34.90 -22.17 -69.55
N VAL A 18 33.72 -21.71 -69.97
CA VAL A 18 32.64 -21.31 -69.06
C VAL A 18 32.20 -22.49 -68.19
N ARG A 19 32.00 -23.68 -68.78
CA ARG A 19 31.64 -24.89 -68.00
C ARG A 19 32.75 -25.37 -67.07
N ASN A 20 34.01 -25.30 -67.50
CA ASN A 20 35.14 -25.62 -66.61
C ASN A 20 35.25 -24.61 -65.46
N GLN A 21 34.93 -23.34 -65.70
CA GLN A 21 34.84 -22.33 -64.64
C GLN A 21 33.67 -22.64 -63.70
N MET A 22 32.49 -23.00 -64.21
CA MET A 22 31.36 -23.45 -63.39
C MET A 22 31.70 -24.67 -62.53
N PHE A 23 32.36 -25.67 -63.10
CA PHE A 23 32.82 -26.85 -62.36
C PHE A 23 33.84 -26.51 -61.27
N LYS A 24 34.78 -25.60 -61.56
CA LYS A 24 35.72 -25.08 -60.55
C LYS A 24 34.99 -24.29 -59.46
N SER A 25 34.04 -23.43 -59.83
CA SER A 25 33.22 -22.65 -58.90
C SER A 25 32.37 -23.54 -57.99
N LEU A 26 31.76 -24.59 -58.54
CA LEU A 26 31.01 -25.61 -57.80
C LEU A 26 31.91 -26.30 -56.76
N ASN A 27 33.10 -26.74 -57.17
CA ASN A 27 34.04 -27.39 -56.26
C ASN A 27 34.63 -26.43 -55.22
N SER A 28 34.81 -25.15 -55.55
CA SER A 28 35.30 -24.12 -54.62
C SER A 28 34.22 -23.58 -53.67
N CYS A 29 32.96 -24.01 -53.80
CA CYS A 29 31.93 -23.66 -52.81
C CYS A 29 32.30 -24.31 -51.47
N ALA A 30 32.79 -23.49 -50.54
CA ALA A 30 33.16 -23.90 -49.19
C ALA A 30 31.98 -23.81 -48.21
N SER A 31 30.93 -23.07 -48.56
CA SER A 31 29.74 -22.87 -47.73
C SER A 31 28.45 -23.00 -48.52
N TYR A 32 27.34 -23.33 -47.84
CA TYR A 32 26.02 -23.40 -48.45
C TYR A 32 25.61 -22.07 -49.10
N LYS A 33 25.93 -20.93 -48.48
CA LYS A 33 25.71 -19.58 -49.05
C LYS A 33 26.41 -19.39 -50.39
N SER A 34 27.68 -19.79 -50.51
CA SER A 34 28.42 -19.71 -51.78
C SER A 34 27.86 -20.66 -52.85
N PHE A 35 27.39 -21.84 -52.43
CA PHE A 35 26.74 -22.81 -53.31
C PHE A 35 25.36 -22.34 -53.80
N LYS A 36 24.59 -21.65 -52.97
CA LYS A 36 23.33 -21.01 -53.35
C LYS A 36 23.54 -19.96 -54.44
N GLN A 37 24.52 -19.07 -54.26
CA GLN A 37 24.88 -18.07 -55.27
C GLN A 37 25.36 -18.72 -56.58
N PHE A 38 25.99 -19.89 -56.51
CA PHE A 38 26.33 -20.69 -57.67
C PHE A 38 25.07 -21.24 -58.37
N LEU A 39 24.12 -21.81 -57.63
CA LEU A 39 22.87 -22.34 -58.18
C LEU A 39 22.02 -21.26 -58.85
N GLU A 40 21.87 -20.08 -58.23
CA GLU A 40 21.17 -18.94 -58.82
C GLU A 40 21.80 -18.50 -60.14
N LYS A 41 23.15 -18.45 -60.21
CA LYS A 41 23.89 -18.16 -61.45
C LYS A 41 23.76 -19.27 -62.50
N HIS A 42 23.70 -20.53 -62.07
CA HIS A 42 23.54 -21.69 -62.92
C HIS A 42 22.12 -21.80 -63.51
N ASP A 43 21.09 -21.48 -62.73
CA ASP A 43 19.70 -21.45 -63.19
C ASP A 43 19.48 -20.29 -64.17
N LEU A 44 20.10 -19.12 -63.93
CA LEU A 44 20.14 -18.01 -64.89
C LEU A 44 20.81 -18.43 -66.22
N TYR A 45 21.86 -19.27 -66.13
CA TYR A 45 22.54 -19.84 -67.29
C TYR A 45 21.65 -20.84 -68.06
N LYS A 46 20.87 -21.67 -67.36
CA LYS A 46 19.87 -22.54 -67.99
C LYS A 46 18.75 -21.75 -68.69
N GLN A 47 18.26 -20.68 -68.06
CA GLN A 47 17.17 -19.85 -68.59
C GLN A 47 17.57 -19.00 -69.81
N THR A 48 18.84 -18.58 -69.90
CA THR A 48 19.37 -17.78 -71.03
C THR A 48 19.61 -18.59 -72.31
N GLY A 49 19.26 -19.87 -72.31
CA GLY A 49 19.18 -20.73 -73.48
C GLY A 49 20.21 -21.85 -73.42
N SER A 50 19.76 -23.10 -73.50
CA SER A 50 20.63 -24.25 -73.64
C SER A 50 21.59 -24.02 -74.81
N ALA A 51 22.79 -24.60 -74.75
CA ALA A 51 23.83 -24.43 -75.78
C ALA A 51 23.34 -24.66 -77.23
N TYR A 52 22.21 -25.36 -77.38
CA TYR A 52 21.47 -25.62 -78.61
C TYR A 52 20.93 -24.36 -79.31
N THR A 53 20.47 -23.34 -78.56
CA THR A 53 19.96 -22.08 -79.14
C THR A 53 21.06 -21.08 -79.48
N LEU A 54 22.20 -21.14 -78.79
CA LEU A 54 23.29 -20.18 -78.98
C LEU A 54 24.27 -20.59 -80.09
N TYR A 55 24.41 -21.89 -80.41
CA TYR A 55 25.44 -22.35 -81.37
C TYR A 55 24.99 -23.53 -82.27
N PRO A 56 24.18 -23.28 -83.33
CA PRO A 56 23.65 -24.32 -84.22
C PRO A 56 24.71 -25.07 -85.05
N GLY A 57 25.97 -24.62 -85.08
CA GLY A 57 27.06 -25.15 -85.90
C GLY A 57 27.94 -26.26 -85.28
N LEU A 58 27.67 -26.70 -84.05
CA LEU A 58 28.46 -27.74 -83.38
C LEU A 58 28.25 -29.12 -84.01
N ASN A 59 29.33 -29.90 -84.17
CA ASN A 59 29.24 -31.29 -84.62
C ASN A 59 28.76 -32.22 -83.48
N ILE A 60 28.40 -33.47 -83.81
CA ILE A 60 27.85 -34.44 -82.85
C ILE A 60 28.81 -34.67 -81.67
N ASP A 61 30.10 -34.89 -81.92
CA ASP A 61 31.07 -35.17 -80.85
C ASP A 61 31.22 -33.99 -79.87
N GLN A 62 31.17 -32.76 -80.39
CA GLN A 62 31.22 -31.53 -79.57
C GLN A 62 29.95 -31.36 -78.75
N ARG A 63 28.77 -31.71 -79.29
CA ARG A 63 27.49 -31.69 -78.55
C ARG A 63 27.51 -32.74 -77.45
N THR A 64 27.90 -33.97 -77.76
CA THR A 64 28.03 -35.06 -76.78
C THR A 64 28.98 -34.71 -75.64
N ALA A 65 30.13 -34.09 -75.93
CA ALA A 65 31.08 -33.66 -74.90
C ALA A 65 30.51 -32.55 -73.99
N ILE A 66 29.66 -31.69 -74.55
CA ILE A 66 28.96 -30.62 -73.85
C ILE A 66 27.86 -31.19 -72.95
N ASP A 67 27.01 -32.08 -73.47
CA ASP A 67 25.94 -32.73 -72.73
C ASP A 67 26.49 -33.59 -71.58
N GLN A 68 27.63 -34.26 -71.80
CA GLN A 68 28.32 -35.02 -70.76
C GLN A 68 28.82 -34.12 -69.62
N LEU A 69 29.28 -32.91 -69.93
CA LEU A 69 29.72 -31.92 -68.94
C LEU A 69 28.54 -31.35 -68.14
N ASP A 70 27.42 -31.05 -68.80
CA ASP A 70 26.19 -30.62 -68.13
C ASP A 70 25.66 -31.73 -67.22
N LYS A 71 25.63 -32.96 -67.71
CA LYS A 71 25.26 -34.14 -66.91
C LYS A 71 26.16 -34.32 -65.70
N ASN A 72 27.47 -34.17 -65.84
CA ASN A 72 28.40 -34.24 -64.70
C ASN A 72 28.16 -33.12 -63.68
N ILE A 73 27.78 -31.91 -64.10
CA ILE A 73 27.42 -30.82 -63.19
C ILE A 73 26.09 -31.13 -62.49
N GLU A 74 25.09 -31.60 -63.22
CA GLU A 74 23.79 -32.02 -62.69
C GLU A 74 23.91 -33.19 -61.69
N ASP A 75 24.79 -34.15 -61.95
CA ASP A 75 25.06 -35.28 -61.06
C ASP A 75 25.83 -34.84 -59.79
N LEU A 76 26.66 -33.79 -59.87
CA LEU A 76 27.43 -33.28 -58.72
C LEU A 76 26.65 -32.32 -57.82
N ILE A 77 25.63 -31.62 -58.34
CA ILE A 77 24.80 -30.69 -57.56
C ILE A 77 24.15 -31.39 -56.34
N PRO A 78 23.50 -32.57 -56.48
CA PRO A 78 22.94 -33.33 -55.35
C PRO A 78 24.01 -33.72 -54.32
N ILE A 79 25.18 -34.21 -54.78
CA ILE A 79 26.28 -34.64 -53.91
C ILE A 79 26.84 -33.46 -53.11
N LYS A 80 27.09 -32.32 -53.77
CA LYS A 80 27.59 -31.10 -53.11
C LYS A 80 26.55 -30.50 -52.17
N ARG A 81 25.26 -30.56 -52.52
CA ARG A 81 24.15 -30.15 -51.66
C ARG A 81 24.08 -31.01 -50.39
N ALA A 82 24.19 -32.33 -50.50
CA ALA A 82 24.21 -33.26 -49.37
C ALA A 82 25.43 -33.02 -48.46
N LEU A 83 26.64 -32.92 -49.02
CA LEU A 83 27.87 -32.65 -48.26
C LEU A 83 27.83 -31.32 -47.51
N LEU A 84 27.38 -30.24 -48.16
CA LEU A 84 27.26 -28.93 -47.51
C LEU A 84 26.15 -28.91 -46.45
N GLY A 85 25.05 -29.63 -46.69
CA GLY A 85 23.97 -29.79 -45.71
C GLY A 85 24.39 -30.59 -44.48
N LYS A 86 25.24 -31.62 -44.66
CA LYS A 86 25.84 -32.40 -43.57
C LYS A 86 26.84 -31.57 -42.76
N ASN A 87 27.75 -30.87 -43.42
CA ASN A 87 28.76 -30.03 -42.75
C ASN A 87 28.11 -28.90 -41.95
N ALA A 88 27.08 -28.24 -42.50
CA ALA A 88 26.34 -27.21 -41.79
C ALA A 88 25.65 -27.75 -40.52
N ARG A 89 25.05 -28.96 -40.59
CA ARG A 89 24.47 -29.62 -39.41
C ARG A 89 25.51 -29.98 -38.35
N LEU A 90 26.66 -30.49 -38.76
CA LEU A 90 27.76 -30.80 -37.83
C LEU A 90 28.31 -29.54 -37.16
N GLU A 91 28.43 -28.43 -37.89
CA GLU A 91 28.82 -27.13 -37.34
C GLU A 91 27.79 -26.63 -36.30
N VAL A 92 26.50 -26.72 -36.63
CA VAL A 92 25.41 -26.41 -35.69
C VAL A 92 25.47 -27.29 -34.44
N ILE A 93 25.67 -28.60 -34.58
CA ILE A 93 25.81 -29.52 -33.45
C ILE A 93 26.99 -29.09 -32.55
N SER A 94 28.11 -28.71 -33.14
CA SER A 94 29.27 -28.20 -32.39
C SER A 94 28.92 -26.94 -31.59
N LEU A 95 28.26 -25.97 -32.23
CA LEU A 95 27.84 -24.72 -31.57
C LEU A 95 26.82 -24.98 -30.46
N LEU A 96 25.86 -25.88 -30.68
CA LEU A 96 24.86 -26.26 -29.68
C LEU A 96 25.53 -26.92 -28.46
N ARG A 97 26.54 -27.79 -28.66
CA ARG A 97 27.26 -28.44 -27.55
C ARG A 97 28.03 -27.45 -26.67
N GLU A 98 28.47 -26.33 -27.23
CA GLU A 98 29.18 -25.26 -26.52
C GLU A 98 28.26 -24.17 -25.95
N CYS A 99 26.97 -24.20 -26.28
CA CYS A 99 26.00 -23.19 -25.86
C CYS A 99 25.74 -23.24 -24.35
N ASN A 100 25.98 -22.12 -23.67
CA ASN A 100 25.82 -22.00 -22.21
C ASN A 100 24.92 -20.83 -21.79
N SER A 101 24.36 -20.07 -22.73
CA SER A 101 23.48 -18.94 -22.43
C SER A 101 22.34 -18.80 -23.43
N TYR A 102 21.27 -18.10 -23.03
CA TYR A 102 20.13 -17.79 -23.91
C TYR A 102 20.51 -16.91 -25.11
N SER A 103 21.38 -15.91 -24.93
CA SER A 103 21.82 -15.04 -26.02
C SER A 103 22.58 -15.81 -27.10
N GLU A 104 23.44 -16.74 -26.70
CA GLU A 104 24.12 -17.65 -27.62
C GLU A 104 23.12 -18.57 -28.32
N PHE A 105 22.16 -19.14 -27.57
CA PHE A 105 21.13 -20.02 -28.12
C PHE A 105 20.29 -19.31 -29.19
N ASP A 106 19.81 -18.09 -28.93
CA ASP A 106 19.01 -17.31 -29.89
C ASP A 106 19.82 -16.98 -31.16
N GLN A 107 21.11 -16.64 -31.02
CA GLN A 107 21.99 -16.40 -32.16
C GLN A 107 22.20 -17.67 -33.00
N ILE A 108 22.41 -18.81 -32.34
CA ILE A 108 22.53 -20.12 -33.01
C ILE A 108 21.21 -20.50 -33.68
N PHE A 109 20.07 -20.22 -33.03
CA PHE A 109 18.74 -20.53 -33.53
C PHE A 109 18.36 -19.71 -34.77
N GLU A 110 18.68 -18.41 -34.79
CA GLU A 110 18.47 -17.58 -35.98
C GLU A 110 19.40 -17.99 -37.14
N GLN A 111 20.66 -18.37 -36.86
CA GLN A 111 21.53 -18.96 -37.88
C GLN A 111 20.97 -20.29 -38.43
N LEU A 112 20.38 -21.11 -37.55
CA LEU A 112 19.69 -22.35 -37.89
C LEU A 112 18.49 -22.10 -38.81
N LYS A 113 17.68 -21.09 -38.53
CA LYS A 113 16.49 -20.74 -39.30
C LYS A 113 16.83 -20.39 -40.75
N ASP A 114 17.91 -19.64 -40.96
CA ASP A 114 18.44 -19.30 -42.28
C ASP A 114 18.93 -20.55 -43.04
N ASN A 115 19.47 -21.54 -42.30
CA ASN A 115 19.98 -22.78 -42.87
C ASN A 115 18.89 -23.86 -43.10
N MET A 116 17.81 -23.86 -42.29
CA MET A 116 16.74 -24.88 -42.30
C MET A 116 15.51 -24.50 -43.12
N SER A 117 15.34 -23.22 -43.49
CA SER A 117 14.22 -22.73 -44.33
C SER A 117 14.12 -23.40 -45.72
N TYR A 118 15.12 -24.17 -46.15
CA TYR A 118 15.10 -24.90 -47.41
C TYR A 118 14.69 -26.36 -47.18
N SER A 119 13.43 -26.68 -47.49
CA SER A 119 12.90 -28.05 -47.49
C SER A 119 13.75 -28.95 -48.39
N PHE A 120 14.45 -29.92 -47.78
CA PHE A 120 15.09 -30.98 -48.53
C PHE A 120 14.00 -31.92 -49.07
N HIS A 121 13.96 -32.12 -50.38
CA HIS A 121 13.08 -33.13 -50.98
C HIS A 121 13.40 -34.52 -50.41
N GLU A 122 12.35 -35.32 -50.22
CA GLU A 122 12.17 -36.48 -49.32
C GLU A 122 13.16 -37.65 -49.44
N ASP A 123 14.15 -37.63 -50.34
CA ASP A 123 14.93 -38.83 -50.71
C ASP A 123 16.43 -38.81 -50.37
N THR A 124 16.95 -37.87 -49.58
CA THR A 124 18.39 -37.85 -49.24
C THR A 124 18.73 -38.15 -47.78
N GLU A 125 19.35 -39.32 -47.64
CA GLU A 125 20.30 -39.79 -46.62
C GLU A 125 19.78 -39.93 -45.17
N LEU A 126 19.67 -41.19 -44.73
CA LEU A 126 19.49 -41.63 -43.34
C LEU A 126 20.37 -40.83 -42.35
N GLU A 127 21.55 -40.39 -42.78
CA GLU A 127 22.48 -39.58 -42.00
C GLU A 127 21.95 -38.17 -41.69
N CYS A 128 21.29 -37.48 -42.63
CA CYS A 128 20.73 -36.14 -42.37
C CYS A 128 19.55 -36.21 -41.40
N VAL A 129 18.72 -37.25 -41.51
CA VAL A 129 17.62 -37.51 -40.56
C VAL A 129 18.17 -37.81 -39.15
N ALA A 130 19.28 -38.56 -39.05
CA ALA A 130 19.94 -38.81 -37.77
C ALA A 130 20.52 -37.53 -37.16
N LEU A 131 21.12 -36.66 -37.97
CA LEU A 131 21.65 -35.36 -37.51
C LEU A 131 20.53 -34.40 -37.10
N ASP A 132 19.42 -34.34 -37.84
CA ASP A 132 18.27 -33.51 -37.47
C ASP A 132 17.64 -34.01 -36.15
N LYS A 133 17.60 -35.33 -35.94
CA LYS A 133 17.22 -35.91 -34.65
C LYS A 133 18.18 -35.49 -33.53
N GLU A 134 19.50 -35.58 -33.75
CA GLU A 134 20.51 -35.14 -32.77
C GLU A 134 20.41 -33.64 -32.45
N ILE A 135 20.19 -32.79 -33.45
CA ILE A 135 19.98 -31.35 -33.28
C ILE A 135 18.74 -31.11 -32.42
N ASN A 136 17.63 -31.79 -32.68
CA ASN A 136 16.41 -31.65 -31.89
C ASN A 136 16.60 -32.12 -30.44
N GLU A 137 17.33 -33.22 -30.23
CA GLU A 137 17.67 -33.72 -28.88
C GLU A 137 18.57 -32.72 -28.14
N LEU A 138 19.58 -32.13 -28.81
CA LEU A 138 20.45 -31.10 -28.24
C LEU A 138 19.68 -29.82 -27.92
N ILE A 139 18.85 -29.34 -28.84
CA ILE A 139 17.98 -28.18 -28.62
C ILE A 139 17.11 -28.43 -27.39
N SER A 140 16.43 -29.58 -27.31
CA SER A 140 15.59 -29.92 -26.17
C SER A 140 16.38 -29.90 -24.85
N GLY A 141 17.57 -30.52 -24.84
CA GLY A 141 18.44 -30.57 -23.65
C GLY A 141 19.00 -29.20 -23.24
N ILE A 142 19.35 -28.33 -24.20
CA ILE A 142 19.83 -26.96 -23.93
C ILE A 142 18.68 -26.11 -23.40
N THR A 143 17.52 -26.13 -24.06
CA THR A 143 16.34 -25.37 -23.63
C THR A 143 15.92 -25.78 -22.22
N SER A 144 15.93 -27.08 -21.92
CA SER A 144 15.66 -27.59 -20.56
C SER A 144 16.65 -27.08 -19.52
N ARG A 145 17.96 -27.19 -19.79
CA ARG A 145 19.02 -26.71 -18.89
C ARG A 145 18.94 -25.21 -18.63
N LEU A 146 18.74 -24.42 -19.68
CA LEU A 146 18.61 -22.98 -19.58
C LEU A 146 17.32 -22.59 -18.82
N ALA A 147 16.22 -23.30 -19.05
CA ALA A 147 14.95 -23.08 -18.35
C ALA A 147 15.05 -23.41 -16.86
N LYS A 148 15.82 -24.43 -16.50
CA LYS A 148 16.16 -24.75 -15.11
C LYS A 148 16.99 -23.65 -14.47
N GLN A 149 18.08 -23.23 -15.11
CA GLN A 149 18.94 -22.15 -14.61
C GLN A 149 18.15 -20.84 -14.40
N ALA A 150 17.29 -20.48 -15.34
CA ALA A 150 16.43 -19.29 -15.21
C ALA A 150 15.51 -19.37 -13.98
N ARG A 151 14.90 -20.54 -13.71
CA ARG A 151 14.05 -20.75 -12.53
C ARG A 151 14.85 -20.72 -11.23
N GLU A 152 16.04 -21.32 -11.20
CA GLU A 152 16.93 -21.27 -10.04
C GLU A 152 17.37 -19.84 -9.71
N ILE A 153 17.66 -19.03 -10.74
CA ILE A 153 17.93 -17.60 -10.58
C ILE A 153 16.72 -16.88 -9.99
N ILE A 154 15.51 -17.08 -10.54
CA ILE A 154 14.27 -16.49 -10.01
C ILE A 154 14.05 -16.90 -8.55
N LEU A 155 14.19 -18.19 -8.22
CA LEU A 155 14.06 -18.67 -6.84
C LEU A 155 15.06 -18.00 -5.90
N SER A 156 16.33 -17.91 -6.32
CA SER A 156 17.37 -17.24 -5.52
C SER A 156 17.04 -15.77 -5.30
N SER A 157 16.66 -15.04 -6.35
CA SER A 157 16.25 -13.63 -6.26
C SER A 157 15.02 -13.44 -5.38
N LEU A 158 13.99 -14.29 -5.52
CA LEU A 158 12.79 -14.22 -4.68
C LEU A 158 13.10 -14.47 -3.19
N ARG A 159 14.05 -15.38 -2.88
CA ARG A 159 14.48 -15.64 -1.49
C ARG A 159 15.26 -14.48 -0.87
N GLN A 160 15.99 -13.72 -1.68
CA GLN A 160 16.79 -12.58 -1.23
C GLN A 160 16.01 -11.25 -1.25
N CYS A 161 14.85 -11.23 -1.91
CA CYS A 161 14.04 -10.03 -2.09
C CYS A 161 13.42 -9.55 -0.77
N ASN A 162 13.67 -8.28 -0.45
CA ASN A 162 13.21 -7.62 0.79
C ASN A 162 12.32 -6.40 0.55
N ASP A 163 12.12 -5.98 -0.70
CA ASP A 163 11.26 -4.84 -1.05
C ASP A 163 10.34 -5.15 -2.24
N TYR A 164 9.22 -4.45 -2.29
CA TYR A 164 8.17 -4.71 -3.27
C TYR A 164 8.56 -4.32 -4.71
N SER A 165 9.43 -3.33 -4.89
CA SER A 165 9.89 -2.88 -6.21
C SER A 165 10.78 -3.92 -6.86
N GLU A 166 11.71 -4.50 -6.10
CA GLU A 166 12.52 -5.64 -6.53
C GLU A 166 11.64 -6.85 -6.85
N PHE A 167 10.66 -7.15 -6.00
CA PHE A 167 9.71 -8.24 -6.22
C PHE A 167 8.96 -8.10 -7.55
N GLN A 168 8.47 -6.91 -7.89
CA GLN A 168 7.80 -6.65 -9.17
C GLN A 168 8.73 -6.90 -10.38
N LYS A 169 9.99 -6.47 -10.33
CA LYS A 169 10.96 -6.74 -11.39
C LYS A 169 11.20 -8.23 -11.58
N ILE A 170 11.23 -9.00 -10.49
CA ILE A 170 11.38 -10.45 -10.54
C ILE A 170 10.15 -11.09 -11.20
N LEU A 171 8.93 -10.63 -10.90
CA LEU A 171 7.70 -11.11 -11.54
C LEU A 171 7.66 -10.79 -13.04
N GLU A 172 8.04 -9.59 -13.46
CA GLU A 172 8.15 -9.23 -14.88
C GLU A 172 9.17 -10.11 -15.61
N GLN A 173 10.29 -10.44 -14.94
CA GLN A 173 11.30 -11.34 -15.50
C GLN A 173 10.80 -12.79 -15.60
N ASP A 174 10.04 -13.26 -14.61
CA ASP A 174 9.38 -14.57 -14.65
C ASP A 174 8.36 -14.66 -15.80
N GLU A 175 7.53 -13.63 -16.01
CA GLU A 175 6.61 -13.59 -17.14
C GLU A 175 7.33 -13.64 -18.49
N LYS A 176 8.41 -12.88 -18.65
CA LYS A 176 9.26 -12.95 -19.85
C LYS A 176 9.82 -14.36 -20.03
N ASN A 177 10.31 -14.99 -18.96
CA ASN A 177 10.88 -16.33 -18.99
C ASN A 177 9.83 -17.42 -19.29
N LYS A 178 8.58 -17.25 -18.85
CA LYS A 178 7.46 -18.16 -19.14
C LYS A 178 7.11 -18.23 -20.62
N ILE A 179 7.29 -17.15 -21.38
CA ILE A 179 7.08 -17.14 -22.84
C ILE A 179 7.98 -18.16 -23.55
N TYR A 180 9.15 -18.47 -22.98
CA TYR A 180 10.11 -19.43 -23.54
C TYR A 180 9.87 -20.89 -23.11
N SER A 181 8.89 -21.14 -22.25
CA SER A 181 8.63 -22.49 -21.71
C SER A 181 7.89 -23.43 -22.66
N PHE A 182 7.49 -22.98 -23.85
CA PHE A 182 6.48 -23.69 -24.62
C PHE A 182 6.94 -24.99 -25.33
N HIS A 183 8.23 -25.32 -25.40
CA HIS A 183 8.70 -26.32 -26.38
C HIS A 183 9.78 -27.36 -25.99
N SER A 184 10.09 -27.65 -24.72
CA SER A 184 11.06 -28.73 -24.42
C SER A 184 10.39 -30.05 -24.01
N GLY A 185 10.62 -31.08 -24.82
CA GLY A 185 10.21 -32.45 -24.61
C GLY A 185 11.35 -33.29 -24.08
N LEU A 186 11.27 -33.68 -22.81
CA LEU A 186 11.71 -34.95 -22.22
C LEU A 186 10.90 -35.11 -20.90
N PRO A 187 10.29 -36.27 -20.59
CA PRO A 187 9.39 -36.42 -19.44
C PRO A 187 10.04 -36.14 -18.07
N GLU A 188 11.32 -36.48 -17.91
CA GLU A 188 12.04 -36.36 -16.63
C GLU A 188 12.30 -34.89 -16.25
N ASP A 189 12.62 -34.05 -17.24
CA ASP A 189 12.82 -32.62 -17.03
C ASP A 189 11.51 -31.89 -16.73
N LYS A 190 10.40 -32.40 -17.26
CA LYS A 190 9.07 -31.83 -17.04
C LYS A 190 8.69 -31.88 -15.56
N GLU A 191 8.91 -33.00 -14.87
CA GLU A 191 8.59 -33.14 -13.45
C GLU A 191 9.43 -32.18 -12.58
N LEU A 192 10.72 -32.02 -12.90
CA LEU A 192 11.60 -31.11 -12.17
C LEU A 192 11.18 -29.65 -12.37
N LEU A 193 10.87 -29.25 -13.61
CA LEU A 193 10.41 -27.90 -13.92
C LEU A 193 9.05 -27.60 -13.26
N GLU A 194 8.13 -28.56 -13.24
CA GLU A 194 6.84 -28.43 -12.52
C GLU A 194 7.07 -28.24 -11.01
N LYS A 195 8.00 -28.97 -10.40
CA LYS A 195 8.35 -28.78 -8.97
C LYS A 195 8.91 -27.37 -8.70
N LEU A 196 9.82 -26.89 -9.55
CA LEU A 196 10.36 -25.53 -9.43
C LEU A 196 9.27 -24.47 -9.62
N ASP A 197 8.37 -24.66 -10.59
CA ASP A 197 7.25 -23.74 -10.83
C ASP A 197 6.30 -23.69 -9.62
N GLN A 198 6.02 -24.84 -8.99
CA GLN A 198 5.23 -24.87 -7.75
C GLN A 198 5.95 -24.17 -6.59
N GLU A 199 7.25 -24.37 -6.44
CA GLU A 199 8.04 -23.70 -5.40
C GLU A 199 8.07 -22.17 -5.61
N ILE A 200 8.30 -21.72 -6.85
CA ILE A 200 8.22 -20.30 -7.23
C ILE A 200 6.84 -19.75 -6.88
N LEU A 201 5.76 -20.46 -7.23
CA LEU A 201 4.40 -20.01 -6.95
C LEU A 201 4.12 -19.87 -5.45
N GLN A 202 4.59 -20.84 -4.66
CA GLN A 202 4.48 -20.79 -3.19
C GLN A 202 5.28 -19.63 -2.61
N LEU A 203 6.51 -19.40 -3.10
CA LEU A 203 7.35 -18.32 -2.62
C LEU A 203 6.82 -16.94 -3.04
N ILE A 204 6.29 -16.81 -4.26
CA ILE A 204 5.58 -15.61 -4.71
C ILE A 204 4.40 -15.33 -3.79
N LYS A 205 3.60 -16.35 -3.43
CA LYS A 205 2.47 -16.17 -2.52
C LYS A 205 2.94 -15.72 -1.13
N ALA A 206 3.98 -16.35 -0.59
CA ALA A 206 4.55 -15.98 0.70
C ALA A 206 5.14 -14.55 0.68
N LYS A 207 5.94 -14.23 -0.33
CA LYS A 207 6.53 -12.89 -0.52
C LYS A 207 5.49 -11.82 -0.79
N LYS A 208 4.42 -12.13 -1.51
CA LYS A 208 3.31 -11.20 -1.71
C LYS A 208 2.56 -10.92 -0.40
N GLN A 209 2.42 -11.90 0.47
CA GLN A 209 1.88 -11.69 1.83
C GLN A 209 2.86 -10.90 2.71
N GLU A 210 4.16 -11.16 2.58
CA GLU A 210 5.20 -10.45 3.33
C GLU A 210 5.39 -8.99 2.88
N LEU A 211 5.30 -8.72 1.57
CA LEU A 211 5.71 -7.47 0.96
C LEU A 211 4.55 -6.56 0.55
N VAL A 212 3.32 -7.06 0.38
CA VAL A 212 2.18 -6.19 0.11
C VAL A 212 1.60 -5.73 1.44
N PRO A 213 1.69 -4.44 1.79
CA PRO A 213 1.21 -3.95 3.07
C PRO A 213 -0.29 -4.19 3.20
N LEU A 214 -0.68 -4.79 4.32
CA LEU A 214 -2.05 -4.79 4.78
C LEU A 214 -2.43 -3.35 5.16
N VAL A 215 -3.43 -2.81 4.49
CA VAL A 215 -3.95 -1.47 4.75
C VAL A 215 -5.32 -1.59 5.40
N HIS A 216 -5.56 -0.80 6.43
CA HIS A 216 -6.89 -0.68 7.03
C HIS A 216 -7.36 0.76 6.97
N ILE A 217 -8.57 0.97 6.47
CA ILE A 217 -9.22 2.27 6.37
C ILE A 217 -10.31 2.35 7.44
N TYR A 218 -10.14 3.25 8.40
CA TYR A 218 -11.20 3.69 9.30
C TYR A 218 -11.72 5.02 8.79
N THR A 219 -13.01 5.09 8.50
CA THR A 219 -13.62 6.29 7.94
C THR A 219 -14.93 6.56 8.65
N ASP A 220 -15.19 7.82 8.99
CA ASP A 220 -16.55 8.25 9.30
C ASP A 220 -17.41 8.20 8.03
N PHE A 221 -18.72 8.27 8.22
CA PHE A 221 -19.71 8.21 7.16
C PHE A 221 -20.29 9.58 6.81
N ASP A 222 -20.91 10.27 7.77
CA ASP A 222 -21.72 11.46 7.50
C ASP A 222 -20.91 12.75 7.61
N GLY A 223 -20.55 13.32 6.46
CA GLY A 223 -19.64 14.46 6.39
C GLY A 223 -18.24 14.05 5.92
N THR A 224 -17.93 12.76 5.96
CA THR A 224 -16.70 12.20 5.40
C THR A 224 -16.94 11.49 4.07
N ILE A 225 -17.63 10.35 4.08
CA ILE A 225 -17.99 9.61 2.86
C ILE A 225 -19.08 10.35 2.08
N THR A 226 -20.10 10.84 2.79
CA THR A 226 -21.08 11.81 2.27
C THR A 226 -20.60 13.24 2.56
N ALA A 227 -21.24 14.25 1.95
CA ALA A 227 -20.92 15.65 2.22
C ALA A 227 -21.85 16.28 3.27
N ALA A 228 -22.83 15.54 3.79
CA ALA A 228 -23.78 16.01 4.79
C ALA A 228 -23.34 15.61 6.19
N VAL A 229 -23.02 16.60 7.03
CA VAL A 229 -22.73 16.39 8.46
C VAL A 229 -23.86 15.61 9.14
N GLY A 230 -23.53 14.61 9.96
CA GLY A 230 -24.49 13.66 10.55
C GLY A 230 -25.76 14.27 11.15
N LYS A 231 -25.65 15.35 11.92
CA LYS A 231 -26.85 16.02 12.51
C LYS A 231 -27.80 16.57 11.44
N ARG A 232 -27.29 17.02 10.29
CA ARG A 232 -28.15 17.49 9.18
C ARG A 232 -28.72 16.32 8.39
N ALA A 233 -27.97 15.23 8.26
CA ALA A 233 -28.42 14.04 7.55
C ALA A 233 -29.56 13.34 8.28
N VAL A 234 -29.37 12.94 9.54
CA VAL A 234 -30.30 12.05 10.26
C VAL A 234 -31.63 12.73 10.64
N PHE A 235 -31.65 14.05 10.73
CA PHE A 235 -32.87 14.84 10.98
C PHE A 235 -33.44 15.48 9.71
N SER A 236 -32.90 15.14 8.52
CA SER A 236 -33.48 15.58 7.26
C SER A 236 -34.86 14.95 7.04
N PRO A 237 -35.79 15.64 6.34
CA PRO A 237 -37.07 15.05 5.98
C PRO A 237 -36.92 13.73 5.21
N PHE A 238 -35.92 13.64 4.34
CA PHE A 238 -35.65 12.41 3.59
C PHE A 238 -35.26 11.26 4.51
N PHE A 239 -34.30 11.43 5.43
CA PHE A 239 -33.91 10.37 6.36
C PHE A 239 -35.08 9.93 7.23
N GLN A 240 -35.85 10.89 7.77
CA GLN A 240 -37.02 10.58 8.60
C GLN A 240 -38.08 9.79 7.82
N SER A 241 -38.23 10.06 6.52
CA SER A 241 -39.11 9.29 5.64
C SER A 241 -38.72 7.83 5.48
N LEU A 242 -37.48 7.45 5.80
CA LEU A 242 -37.02 6.06 5.76
C LEU A 242 -37.49 5.25 6.97
N LEU A 243 -37.96 5.92 8.04
CA LEU A 243 -38.34 5.27 9.28
C LEU A 243 -39.80 4.78 9.25
N VAL A 244 -40.07 3.67 9.92
CA VAL A 244 -41.43 3.15 10.10
C VAL A 244 -42.25 4.15 10.92
N GLY A 245 -43.47 4.44 10.48
CA GLY A 245 -44.37 5.37 11.19
C GLY A 245 -44.07 6.86 10.96
N ASP A 246 -43.24 7.17 9.95
CA ASP A 246 -42.96 8.54 9.50
C ASP A 246 -44.23 9.41 9.38
N LYS A 247 -44.10 10.64 9.87
CA LYS A 247 -45.13 11.69 9.82
C LYS A 247 -44.42 13.01 9.51
N GLU A 248 -44.94 13.70 8.50
CA GLU A 248 -44.40 14.97 8.05
C GLU A 248 -44.24 15.96 9.22
N GLY A 249 -43.03 16.50 9.38
CA GLY A 249 -42.69 17.47 10.42
C GLY A 249 -42.45 16.90 11.82
N VAL A 250 -42.49 15.58 12.02
CA VAL A 250 -42.24 14.94 13.33
C VAL A 250 -40.92 14.18 13.29
N ALA A 251 -39.91 14.68 14.00
CA ALA A 251 -38.64 13.98 14.15
C ALA A 251 -38.80 12.77 15.09
N GLN A 252 -38.40 11.60 14.61
CA GLN A 252 -38.34 10.35 15.37
C GLN A 252 -36.89 10.08 15.81
N ASP A 253 -36.73 9.15 16.75
CA ASP A 253 -35.41 8.67 17.14
C ASP A 253 -34.75 7.95 15.96
N TYR A 254 -33.82 8.63 15.29
CA TYR A 254 -33.18 8.15 14.07
C TYR A 254 -32.39 6.85 14.29
N LYS A 255 -31.88 6.62 15.51
CA LYS A 255 -31.00 5.50 15.83
C LYS A 255 -31.79 4.24 16.18
N ASN A 256 -32.91 4.39 16.91
CA ASN A 256 -33.64 3.25 17.46
C ASN A 256 -34.97 2.95 16.75
N THR A 257 -35.57 3.91 16.04
CA THR A 257 -36.82 3.66 15.30
C THR A 257 -36.56 2.69 14.15
N PRO A 258 -37.32 1.60 13.97
CA PRO A 258 -37.08 0.68 12.86
C PRO A 258 -37.12 1.39 11.49
N MET A 259 -36.19 1.04 10.59
CA MET A 259 -36.23 1.49 9.21
C MET A 259 -37.29 0.69 8.44
N LYS A 260 -37.87 1.29 7.39
CA LYS A 260 -38.72 0.59 6.41
C LYS A 260 -37.97 -0.57 5.76
N THR A 261 -38.69 -1.43 5.05
CA THR A 261 -38.06 -2.59 4.38
C THR A 261 -37.03 -2.12 3.34
N PRO A 262 -35.99 -2.92 3.04
CA PRO A 262 -34.99 -2.54 2.05
C PRO A 262 -35.57 -2.11 0.70
N GLU A 263 -36.63 -2.77 0.23
CA GLU A 263 -37.31 -2.46 -1.03
C GLU A 263 -38.02 -1.10 -0.98
N GLU A 264 -38.71 -0.80 0.12
CA GLU A 264 -39.34 0.50 0.35
C GLU A 264 -38.30 1.61 0.44
N VAL A 265 -37.20 1.36 1.13
CA VAL A 265 -36.08 2.32 1.26
C VAL A 265 -35.47 2.61 -0.11
N GLN A 266 -35.15 1.59 -0.91
CA GLN A 266 -34.63 1.81 -2.27
C GLN A 266 -35.61 2.60 -3.13
N SER A 267 -36.91 2.29 -3.05
CA SER A 267 -37.95 3.02 -3.77
C SER A 267 -38.01 4.50 -3.35
N LEU A 268 -37.77 4.81 -2.07
CA LEU A 268 -37.70 6.18 -1.57
C LEU A 268 -36.44 6.91 -2.03
N PHE A 269 -35.28 6.25 -2.09
CA PHE A 269 -34.07 6.82 -2.69
C PHE A 269 -34.28 7.17 -4.17
N GLU A 270 -34.82 6.23 -4.96
CA GLU A 270 -35.14 6.50 -6.38
C GLU A 270 -36.20 7.60 -6.55
N ALA A 271 -37.20 7.66 -5.66
CA ALA A 271 -38.20 8.72 -5.71
C ALA A 271 -37.64 10.10 -5.38
N LYS A 272 -36.66 10.18 -4.46
CA LYS A 272 -36.03 11.43 -4.03
C LYS A 272 -34.97 11.92 -5.02
N PHE A 273 -34.10 11.03 -5.47
CA PHE A 273 -32.89 11.37 -6.22
C PHE A 273 -32.92 10.92 -7.69
N GLY A 274 -33.94 10.17 -8.10
CA GLY A 274 -33.96 9.49 -9.39
C GLY A 274 -33.14 8.21 -9.38
N LYS A 275 -33.07 7.54 -10.53
CA LYS A 275 -32.26 6.33 -10.69
C LYS A 275 -30.77 6.69 -10.72
N TYR A 276 -29.95 5.98 -9.96
CA TYR A 276 -28.51 6.18 -9.96
C TYR A 276 -27.86 5.44 -11.15
N ASP A 277 -27.80 6.11 -12.30
CA ASP A 277 -27.15 5.62 -13.52
C ASP A 277 -26.25 6.68 -14.17
N GLU A 278 -25.78 6.44 -15.39
CA GLU A 278 -24.87 7.34 -16.12
C GLU A 278 -25.46 8.74 -16.40
N HIS A 279 -26.78 8.91 -16.25
CA HIS A 279 -27.49 10.19 -16.44
C HIS A 279 -27.90 10.85 -15.11
N PHE A 280 -27.43 10.34 -13.97
CA PHE A 280 -27.77 10.88 -12.66
C PHE A 280 -27.35 12.36 -12.51
N ASP A 281 -28.26 13.19 -12.00
CA ASP A 281 -27.97 14.61 -11.76
C ASP A 281 -27.22 14.81 -10.45
N HIS A 282 -25.91 15.02 -10.54
CA HIS A 282 -25.05 15.29 -9.39
C HIS A 282 -25.17 16.70 -8.81
N ASN A 283 -26.01 17.57 -9.37
CA ASN A 283 -26.24 18.94 -8.87
C ASN A 283 -27.64 19.14 -8.28
N GLN A 284 -28.45 18.08 -8.21
CA GLN A 284 -29.79 18.15 -7.64
C GLN A 284 -29.78 18.49 -6.14
N GLU A 285 -30.91 18.95 -5.63
CA GLU A 285 -31.07 19.25 -4.21
C GLU A 285 -30.83 18.01 -3.35
N ASP A 286 -30.22 18.21 -2.18
CA ASP A 286 -29.91 17.17 -1.19
C ASP A 286 -28.90 16.10 -1.63
N VAL A 287 -28.26 16.24 -2.80
CA VAL A 287 -27.24 15.30 -3.28
C VAL A 287 -26.06 15.12 -2.31
N GLN A 288 -25.83 16.09 -1.41
CA GLN A 288 -24.84 15.98 -0.34
C GLN A 288 -25.11 14.84 0.66
N LEU A 289 -26.34 14.32 0.72
CA LEU A 289 -26.70 13.13 1.52
C LEU A 289 -26.13 11.83 0.93
N LEU A 290 -25.71 11.85 -0.33
CA LEU A 290 -25.11 10.72 -1.04
C LEU A 290 -23.59 10.79 -1.00
N MET A 291 -22.94 9.69 -1.38
CA MET A 291 -21.51 9.68 -1.65
C MET A 291 -21.18 10.51 -2.88
N SER A 292 -20.06 11.24 -2.84
CA SER A 292 -19.54 11.88 -4.04
C SER A 292 -19.11 10.83 -5.08
N PRO A 293 -19.14 11.14 -6.39
CA PRO A 293 -18.67 10.22 -7.44
C PRO A 293 -17.23 9.74 -7.21
N LYS A 294 -16.37 10.60 -6.65
CA LYS A 294 -14.99 10.27 -6.31
C LYS A 294 -14.91 9.25 -5.18
N ALA A 295 -15.74 9.39 -4.14
CA ALA A 295 -15.82 8.40 -3.06
C ALA A 295 -16.34 7.04 -3.59
N VAL A 296 -17.37 7.04 -4.44
CA VAL A 296 -17.90 5.81 -5.06
C VAL A 296 -16.81 5.09 -5.86
N ALA A 297 -16.10 5.81 -6.73
CA ALA A 297 -14.99 5.25 -7.50
C ALA A 297 -13.85 4.71 -6.61
N PHE A 298 -13.51 5.45 -5.55
CA PHE A 298 -12.51 5.04 -4.56
C PHE A 298 -12.87 3.70 -3.91
N PHE A 299 -14.09 3.55 -3.38
CA PHE A 299 -14.49 2.32 -2.69
C PHE A 299 -14.59 1.12 -3.64
N HIS A 300 -15.14 1.28 -4.85
CA HIS A 300 -15.08 0.20 -5.86
C HIS A 300 -13.65 -0.21 -6.22
N GLN A 301 -12.69 0.72 -6.18
CA GLN A 301 -11.29 0.40 -6.42
C GLN A 301 -10.67 -0.36 -5.26
N VAL A 302 -10.82 0.12 -4.02
CA VAL A 302 -10.15 -0.50 -2.86
C VAL A 302 -10.75 -1.85 -2.48
N LEU A 303 -12.05 -2.06 -2.70
CA LEU A 303 -12.72 -3.34 -2.43
C LEU A 303 -12.35 -4.45 -3.42
N LYS A 304 -11.63 -4.15 -4.50
CA LYS A 304 -11.02 -5.17 -5.38
C LYS A 304 -9.76 -5.78 -4.76
N SER A 305 -9.18 -5.13 -3.76
CA SER A 305 -7.94 -5.56 -3.12
C SER A 305 -8.23 -6.34 -1.85
N SER A 306 -7.76 -7.59 -1.78
CA SER A 306 -7.84 -8.40 -0.56
C SER A 306 -6.98 -7.86 0.59
N ASN A 307 -6.07 -6.95 0.29
CA ASN A 307 -5.10 -6.40 1.24
C ASN A 307 -5.54 -5.03 1.79
N VAL A 308 -6.73 -4.57 1.40
CA VAL A 308 -7.35 -3.37 1.97
C VAL A 308 -8.60 -3.79 2.72
N ARG A 309 -8.67 -3.44 4.00
CA ARG A 309 -9.86 -3.62 4.84
C ARG A 309 -10.51 -2.27 5.05
N VAL A 310 -11.84 -2.22 4.98
CA VAL A 310 -12.60 -0.97 5.14
C VAL A 310 -13.54 -1.10 6.33
N SER A 311 -13.40 -0.19 7.28
CA SER A 311 -14.24 -0.05 8.45
C SER A 311 -14.89 1.32 8.48
N ILE A 312 -16.22 1.35 8.49
CA ILE A 312 -16.99 2.59 8.68
C ILE A 312 -17.27 2.73 10.17
N VAL A 313 -16.80 3.82 10.79
CA VAL A 313 -16.95 4.09 12.23
C VAL A 313 -17.90 5.27 12.41
N THR A 314 -19.11 5.03 12.92
CA THR A 314 -20.19 6.00 12.74
C THR A 314 -21.13 6.09 13.96
N ARG A 315 -21.84 7.23 14.08
CA ARG A 315 -23.03 7.38 14.94
C ARG A 315 -24.34 7.18 14.17
N ASN A 316 -24.27 7.01 12.86
CA ASN A 316 -25.41 6.61 12.03
C ASN A 316 -25.68 5.10 12.23
N ARG A 317 -26.53 4.51 11.39
CA ARG A 317 -26.98 3.11 11.53
C ARG A 317 -26.62 2.30 10.30
N ARG A 318 -26.29 1.03 10.53
CA ARG A 318 -25.84 0.07 9.51
C ARG A 318 -26.80 -0.04 8.32
N ASP A 319 -28.08 -0.21 8.57
CA ASP A 319 -29.12 -0.37 7.54
C ASP A 319 -29.26 0.86 6.63
N TYR A 320 -29.09 2.09 7.14
CA TYR A 320 -29.04 3.29 6.30
C TYR A 320 -27.83 3.27 5.35
N ILE A 321 -26.65 2.94 5.89
CA ILE A 321 -25.40 2.90 5.15
C ILE A 321 -25.47 1.85 4.04
N GLU A 322 -25.91 0.64 4.37
CA GLU A 322 -26.10 -0.45 3.40
C GLU A 322 -27.12 -0.08 2.32
N ALA A 323 -28.22 0.60 2.69
CA ALA A 323 -29.21 1.06 1.73
C ALA A 323 -28.65 2.14 0.77
N MET A 324 -27.87 3.09 1.27
CA MET A 324 -27.24 4.12 0.43
C MET A 324 -26.19 3.50 -0.51
N LEU A 325 -25.35 2.58 -0.01
CA LEU A 325 -24.39 1.84 -0.83
C LEU A 325 -25.10 1.07 -1.94
N ARG A 326 -26.18 0.34 -1.62
CA ARG A 326 -26.99 -0.39 -2.61
C ARG A 326 -27.56 0.55 -3.67
N TYR A 327 -28.11 1.69 -3.24
CA TYR A 327 -28.66 2.69 -4.14
C TYR A 327 -27.61 3.23 -5.13
N GLN A 328 -26.37 3.45 -4.66
CA GLN A 328 -25.27 3.94 -5.50
C GLN A 328 -24.51 2.85 -6.28
N GLY A 329 -25.08 1.64 -6.38
CA GLY A 329 -24.60 0.60 -7.28
C GLY A 329 -23.59 -0.40 -6.69
N PHE A 330 -23.38 -0.40 -5.38
CA PHE A 330 -22.57 -1.43 -4.72
C PHE A 330 -23.31 -2.77 -4.70
N THR A 331 -22.61 -3.84 -5.05
CA THR A 331 -23.15 -5.20 -4.99
C THR A 331 -23.20 -5.71 -3.55
N GLU A 332 -24.05 -6.71 -3.26
CA GLU A 332 -24.11 -7.33 -1.92
C GLU A 332 -22.75 -7.90 -1.47
N LEU A 333 -21.93 -8.38 -2.42
CA LEU A 333 -20.57 -8.85 -2.13
C LEU A 333 -19.61 -7.72 -1.74
N GLU A 334 -19.77 -6.53 -2.32
CA GLU A 334 -19.00 -5.35 -1.92
C GLU A 334 -19.49 -4.80 -0.58
N ILE A 335 -20.81 -4.73 -0.38
CA ILE A 335 -21.41 -4.28 0.88
C ILE A 335 -20.94 -5.16 2.06
N ALA A 336 -20.93 -6.49 1.86
CA ALA A 336 -20.46 -7.44 2.88
C ALA A 336 -18.98 -7.30 3.27
N GLN A 337 -18.17 -6.59 2.48
CA GLN A 337 -16.75 -6.34 2.79
C GLN A 337 -16.55 -5.13 3.72
N PHE A 338 -17.57 -4.27 3.90
CA PHE A 338 -17.50 -3.19 4.87
C PHE A 338 -17.75 -3.70 6.29
N ASN A 339 -16.82 -3.40 7.20
CA ASN A 339 -17.08 -3.56 8.63
C ASN A 339 -17.70 -2.28 9.20
N ILE A 340 -19.02 -2.26 9.37
CA ILE A 340 -19.75 -1.10 9.90
C ILE A 340 -19.83 -1.19 11.44
N MET A 341 -19.12 -0.28 12.11
CA MET A 341 -19.08 -0.13 13.57
C MET A 341 -19.89 1.11 13.96
N ASP A 342 -21.08 0.88 14.50
CA ASP A 342 -22.08 1.92 14.70
C ASP A 342 -22.48 2.11 16.17
N THR A 343 -21.59 1.83 17.11
CA THR A 343 -21.87 2.05 18.56
C THR A 343 -21.93 3.53 18.90
N GLY A 344 -21.27 4.37 18.09
CA GLY A 344 -21.12 5.80 18.29
C GLY A 344 -19.94 6.21 19.19
N TYR A 345 -19.22 5.23 19.77
CA TYR A 345 -18.02 5.43 20.58
C TYR A 345 -16.76 5.12 19.77
N LYS A 346 -16.37 6.05 18.88
CA LYS A 346 -15.35 5.81 17.85
C LYS A 346 -13.99 5.34 18.39
N TYR A 347 -13.53 5.90 19.51
CA TYR A 347 -12.29 5.42 20.17
C TYR A 347 -12.38 3.92 20.48
N ASN A 348 -13.46 3.50 21.13
CA ASN A 348 -13.62 2.13 21.60
C ASN A 348 -13.82 1.16 20.43
N ASP A 349 -14.60 1.55 19.41
CA ASP A 349 -14.81 0.75 18.20
C ASP A 349 -13.48 0.46 17.49
N VAL A 350 -12.67 1.50 17.24
CA VAL A 350 -11.36 1.35 16.61
C VAL A 350 -10.40 0.56 17.50
N TYR A 351 -10.34 0.86 18.79
CA TYR A 351 -9.44 0.18 19.73
C TYR A 351 -9.74 -1.31 19.82
N GLN A 352 -11.00 -1.68 20.06
CA GLN A 352 -11.40 -3.08 20.18
C GLN A 352 -11.19 -3.83 18.87
N HIS A 353 -11.57 -3.21 17.75
CA HIS A 353 -11.38 -3.82 16.44
C HIS A 353 -9.90 -4.07 16.15
N LEU A 354 -9.03 -3.06 16.27
CA LEU A 354 -7.58 -3.20 16.06
C LEU A 354 -6.93 -4.20 17.02
N ASN A 355 -7.31 -4.18 18.29
CA ASN A 355 -6.74 -5.06 19.32
C ASN A 355 -7.18 -6.52 19.14
N SER A 356 -8.30 -6.77 18.47
CA SER A 356 -8.80 -8.12 18.16
C SER A 356 -8.24 -8.74 16.89
N GLN A 357 -7.55 -7.97 16.03
CA GLN A 357 -7.01 -8.49 14.78
C GLN A 357 -5.83 -9.43 15.05
N GLU A 358 -5.84 -10.61 14.41
CA GLU A 358 -4.70 -11.54 14.44
C GLU A 358 -3.48 -10.94 13.72
N GLU A 359 -3.72 -10.22 12.63
CA GLU A 359 -2.70 -9.58 11.81
C GLU A 359 -2.82 -8.06 11.93
N LYS A 360 -1.73 -7.39 12.34
CA LYS A 360 -1.70 -5.93 12.44
C LYS A 360 -1.52 -5.31 11.06
N PRO A 361 -2.41 -4.39 10.64
CA PRO A 361 -2.18 -3.58 9.45
C PRO A 361 -0.82 -2.90 9.46
N ASN A 362 -0.18 -2.83 8.29
CA ASN A 362 1.06 -2.09 8.10
C ASN A 362 0.79 -0.58 8.06
N LEU A 363 -0.38 -0.19 7.55
CA LEU A 363 -0.78 1.20 7.34
C LEU A 363 -2.26 1.40 7.70
N LEU A 364 -2.54 2.46 8.46
CA LEU A 364 -3.90 2.87 8.79
C LEU A 364 -4.23 4.20 8.12
N PHE A 365 -5.39 4.24 7.46
CA PHE A 365 -6.03 5.49 7.08
C PHE A 365 -7.13 5.80 8.08
N ILE A 366 -7.15 7.02 8.60
CA ILE A 366 -8.17 7.49 9.54
C ILE A 366 -8.75 8.78 8.98
N LEU A 367 -10.01 8.72 8.55
CA LEU A 367 -10.72 9.81 7.90
C LEU A 367 -11.96 10.19 8.71
N ASP A 368 -12.11 11.47 9.05
CA ASP A 368 -13.26 11.98 9.79
C ASP A 368 -13.36 13.49 9.63
N ASP A 369 -14.54 14.05 9.39
CA ASP A 369 -14.74 15.50 9.28
C ASP A 369 -14.78 16.19 10.64
N ASP A 370 -15.18 15.48 11.69
CA ASP A 370 -15.13 16.02 13.05
C ASP A 370 -13.74 15.78 13.67
N GLY A 371 -13.03 16.87 13.99
CA GLY A 371 -11.67 16.77 14.52
C GLY A 371 -11.56 16.07 15.87
N GLY A 372 -12.62 16.07 16.68
CA GLY A 372 -12.66 15.35 17.95
C GLY A 372 -12.80 13.85 17.76
N ASP A 373 -13.74 13.46 16.90
CA ASP A 373 -13.96 12.07 16.50
C ASP A 373 -12.74 11.49 15.72
N CYS A 374 -12.12 12.27 14.83
CA CYS A 374 -10.86 11.93 14.17
C CYS A 374 -9.76 11.64 15.22
N TYR A 375 -9.60 12.56 16.18
CA TYR A 375 -8.61 12.45 17.24
C TYR A 375 -8.84 11.21 18.11
N GLN A 376 -10.10 10.86 18.40
CA GLN A 376 -10.45 9.63 19.12
C GLN A 376 -9.97 8.37 18.37
N MET A 377 -10.24 8.26 17.07
CA MET A 377 -9.81 7.12 16.27
C MET A 377 -8.27 7.03 16.17
N VAL A 378 -7.60 8.17 15.98
CA VAL A 378 -6.12 8.24 15.97
C VAL A 378 -5.55 7.86 17.34
N GLY A 379 -6.17 8.33 18.43
CA GLY A 379 -5.78 8.00 19.79
C GLY A 379 -5.84 6.50 20.07
N ALA A 380 -6.89 5.83 19.61
CA ALA A 380 -7.03 4.37 19.71
C ALA A 380 -5.87 3.64 19.01
N ALA A 381 -5.52 4.05 17.80
CA ALA A 381 -4.39 3.48 17.07
C ALA A 381 -3.04 3.74 17.78
N ARG A 382 -2.82 4.96 18.28
CA ARG A 382 -1.55 5.31 18.97
C ARG A 382 -1.33 4.51 20.25
N VAL A 383 -2.38 4.23 21.04
CA VAL A 383 -2.29 3.37 22.24
C VAL A 383 -1.84 1.95 21.89
N LEU A 384 -2.11 1.50 20.66
CA LEU A 384 -1.67 0.20 20.14
C LEU A 384 -0.29 0.24 19.44
N ASN A 385 0.46 1.32 19.66
CA ASN A 385 1.83 1.58 19.18
C ASN A 385 1.96 1.78 17.65
N TYR A 386 0.91 2.25 16.97
CA TYR A 386 1.07 2.69 15.58
C TYR A 386 1.87 3.99 15.52
N THR A 387 2.94 3.98 14.73
CA THR A 387 3.83 5.15 14.56
C THR A 387 3.26 6.17 13.58
N LYS A 388 3.80 7.40 13.58
CA LYS A 388 3.35 8.46 12.67
C LYS A 388 3.50 8.08 11.18
N SER A 389 4.49 7.28 10.81
CA SER A 389 4.67 6.82 9.43
C SER A 389 3.64 5.77 9.01
N GLN A 390 3.04 5.06 9.97
CA GLN A 390 2.00 4.04 9.73
C GLN A 390 0.58 4.61 9.82
N LEU A 391 0.43 5.92 10.07
CA LEU A 391 -0.86 6.58 10.23
C LEU A 391 -1.01 7.68 9.18
N ILE A 392 -2.04 7.57 8.35
CA ILE A 392 -2.49 8.62 7.44
C ILE A 392 -3.80 9.17 8.00
N GLU A 393 -3.69 10.32 8.66
CA GLU A 393 -4.80 11.06 9.26
C GLU A 393 -5.30 12.10 8.28
N LYS A 394 -6.62 12.13 8.05
CA LYS A 394 -7.33 13.11 7.22
C LYS A 394 -8.54 13.65 7.97
N ASN A 395 -8.42 14.89 8.44
CA ASN A 395 -9.52 15.67 8.96
C ASN A 395 -9.77 16.85 8.03
N GLU A 396 -10.82 16.74 7.22
CA GLU A 396 -11.16 17.71 6.18
C GLU A 396 -12.63 18.11 6.34
N ASP A 397 -12.99 19.31 5.89
CA ASP A 397 -14.39 19.73 5.89
C ASP A 397 -15.26 18.83 4.98
N PRO A 398 -16.57 18.72 5.25
CA PRO A 398 -17.45 17.91 4.41
C PRO A 398 -17.40 18.25 2.93
N GLY A 399 -17.18 17.22 2.11
CA GLY A 399 -17.01 17.35 0.66
C GLY A 399 -15.59 17.77 0.20
N ALA A 400 -14.65 18.04 1.11
CA ALA A 400 -13.28 18.41 0.78
C ALA A 400 -12.29 17.23 0.72
N PHE A 401 -12.72 16.01 1.10
CA PHE A 401 -11.89 14.80 1.02
C PHE A 401 -11.46 14.49 -0.42
N ALA A 402 -10.15 14.44 -0.63
CA ALA A 402 -9.52 14.22 -1.93
C ALA A 402 -9.46 12.72 -2.30
N TRP A 403 -10.63 12.08 -2.39
CA TRP A 403 -10.80 10.64 -2.63
C TRP A 403 -10.05 10.10 -3.85
N ASP A 404 -9.85 10.92 -4.87
CA ASP A 404 -9.10 10.59 -6.08
C ASP A 404 -7.57 10.52 -5.87
N THR A 405 -7.05 11.12 -4.80
CA THR A 405 -5.61 11.12 -4.50
C THR A 405 -5.21 10.02 -3.52
N TYR A 406 -6.14 9.53 -2.71
CA TYR A 406 -5.84 8.51 -1.69
C TYR A 406 -5.34 7.18 -2.27
N PRO A 407 -5.78 6.72 -3.46
CA PRO A 407 -5.19 5.56 -4.11
C PRO A 407 -3.68 5.66 -4.35
N GLU A 408 -3.19 6.85 -4.70
CA GLU A 408 -1.76 7.10 -4.94
C GLU A 408 -0.95 7.03 -3.64
N LEU A 409 -1.55 7.39 -2.50
CA LEU A 409 -0.90 7.28 -1.19
C LEU A 409 -0.63 5.82 -0.82
N PHE A 410 -1.50 4.87 -1.22
CA PHE A 410 -1.22 3.44 -1.03
C PHE A 410 0.00 2.99 -1.84
N LEU A 411 0.19 3.52 -3.06
CA LEU A 411 1.29 3.17 -3.96
C LEU A 411 2.63 3.83 -3.58
N ILE A 412 2.60 5.06 -3.06
CA ILE A 412 3.81 5.76 -2.64
C ILE A 412 4.38 5.13 -1.38
N GLN A 413 3.55 4.79 -0.39
CA GLN A 413 4.05 4.17 0.83
C GLN A 413 4.52 2.73 0.63
N GLN A 414 3.99 1.98 -0.35
CA GLN A 414 4.56 0.69 -0.76
C GLN A 414 6.03 0.77 -1.18
N LYS A 415 6.54 1.95 -1.54
CA LYS A 415 7.95 2.17 -1.89
C LYS A 415 8.83 2.60 -0.72
N GLU A 416 8.25 3.10 0.37
CA GLU A 416 8.99 3.80 1.43
C GLU A 416 8.87 3.19 2.83
N VAL A 417 8.03 2.17 3.06
CA VAL A 417 7.93 1.51 4.37
C VAL A 417 9.27 0.84 4.71
N PRO A 418 10.00 1.29 5.74
CA PRO A 418 11.19 0.60 6.21
C PRO A 418 10.76 -0.75 6.77
N SER A 419 11.45 -1.82 6.36
CA SER A 419 11.27 -3.16 6.92
C SER A 419 11.30 -3.09 8.45
N VAL A 420 10.17 -3.33 9.10
CA VAL A 420 10.09 -3.37 10.56
C VAL A 420 10.83 -4.64 11.01
N GLN A 421 12.07 -4.48 11.45
CA GLN A 421 12.79 -5.54 12.13
C GLN A 421 12.12 -5.78 13.49
N LEU A 422 11.35 -6.87 13.57
CA LEU A 422 10.88 -7.43 14.83
C LEU A 422 12.10 -8.03 15.54
N ASP A 423 12.70 -7.27 16.45
CA ASP A 423 13.79 -7.73 17.32
C ASP A 423 13.35 -8.93 18.17
N LYS A 424 13.60 -10.13 17.65
CA LYS A 424 13.69 -11.34 18.48
C LYS A 424 15.04 -11.30 19.20
N LYS A 425 15.01 -10.90 20.48
CA LYS A 425 16.13 -11.09 21.40
C LYS A 425 16.34 -12.59 21.64
N GLU A 426 17.35 -13.17 20.99
CA GLU A 426 18.04 -14.35 21.49
C GLU A 426 19.48 -13.97 21.88
N ALA A 427 19.91 -14.45 23.04
CA ALA A 427 21.16 -14.10 23.70
C ALA A 427 22.40 -14.71 23.02
N PRO A 428 23.58 -14.08 23.07
CA PRO A 428 24.78 -14.67 22.50
C PRO A 428 25.55 -15.50 23.54
N PHE A 429 25.94 -16.72 23.15
CA PHE A 429 27.06 -17.45 23.73
C PHE A 429 28.36 -17.03 23.01
N PRO A 430 29.48 -16.83 23.72
CA PRO A 430 30.77 -16.60 23.08
C PRO A 430 31.57 -17.92 23.01
N GLU A 431 32.14 -18.20 21.84
CA GLU A 431 33.25 -19.15 21.73
C GLU A 431 34.41 -18.48 21.00
N GLU A 432 35.57 -18.60 21.64
CA GLU A 432 36.90 -18.15 21.23
C GLU A 432 37.45 -19.04 20.09
N GLU A 433 38.25 -18.47 19.18
CA GLU A 433 39.56 -18.98 18.71
C GLU A 433 40.01 -18.16 17.49
N GLN A 434 41.04 -17.31 17.61
CA GLN A 434 42.49 -17.60 17.46
C GLN A 434 43.05 -17.34 16.04
N LEU A 435 43.82 -16.25 15.99
CA LEU A 435 45.24 -16.17 15.58
C LEU A 435 45.67 -16.37 14.11
N SER A 436 46.41 -15.34 13.65
CA SER A 436 47.67 -15.38 12.86
C SER A 436 47.56 -15.54 11.33
N LYS A 437 48.37 -14.91 10.46
CA LYS A 437 49.57 -14.06 10.59
C LYS A 437 49.96 -13.51 9.19
N GLU A 438 50.55 -12.30 9.18
CA GLU A 438 51.71 -11.81 8.38
C GLU A 438 51.83 -12.04 6.86
N ALA A 439 52.05 -10.96 6.08
CA ALA A 439 53.40 -10.57 5.60
C ALA A 439 53.40 -9.43 4.54
N SER A 440 54.24 -8.41 4.84
CA SER A 440 55.18 -7.69 3.96
C SER A 440 54.76 -6.58 2.96
N LEU A 441 55.27 -5.38 3.30
CA LEU A 441 55.72 -4.19 2.52
C LEU A 441 56.66 -4.52 1.33
N PRO A 442 57.13 -3.59 0.43
CA PRO A 442 57.32 -2.11 0.56
C PRO A 442 56.80 -1.25 -0.63
N GLU A 443 56.40 0.02 -0.43
CA GLU A 443 57.18 1.29 -0.42
C GLU A 443 57.64 1.78 -1.82
N GLU A 444 57.00 2.83 -2.36
CA GLU A 444 57.63 4.15 -2.62
C GLU A 444 56.72 5.15 -3.39
N GLU A 445 56.73 6.37 -2.85
CA GLU A 445 56.61 7.70 -3.48
C GLU A 445 55.41 8.09 -4.37
N GLN A 446 54.69 9.15 -3.96
CA GLN A 446 54.90 10.50 -4.52
C GLN A 446 54.00 11.58 -3.89
N LEU A 447 54.67 12.64 -3.42
CA LEU A 447 54.33 14.07 -3.52
C LEU A 447 53.05 14.65 -2.87
N SER A 448 53.28 15.26 -1.72
CA SER A 448 53.10 16.71 -1.45
C SER A 448 51.79 17.39 -1.84
N LYS A 449 51.00 17.77 -0.81
CA LYS A 449 50.43 19.12 -0.64
C LYS A 449 49.71 19.21 0.71
N GLU A 450 50.49 19.54 1.73
CA GLU A 450 49.96 19.86 3.06
C GLU A 450 49.62 21.36 3.08
N ALA A 451 48.33 21.64 2.91
CA ALA A 451 47.76 22.97 3.04
C ALA A 451 47.37 23.20 4.51
N LEU A 452 48.16 24.01 5.20
CA LEU A 452 47.80 24.63 6.47
C LEU A 452 46.66 25.64 6.25
N LEU A 453 45.51 25.39 6.91
CA LEU A 453 44.59 26.32 7.61
C LEU A 453 43.19 25.68 7.76
N PRO A 454 42.36 26.00 8.80
CA PRO A 454 42.69 26.64 10.08
C PRO A 454 42.08 25.93 11.32
N GLU A 455 42.78 25.98 12.46
CA GLU A 455 42.24 25.65 13.80
C GLU A 455 40.96 26.44 14.16
N GLU A 456 40.65 27.55 13.48
CA GLU A 456 39.42 28.33 13.69
C GLU A 456 38.13 27.56 13.33
N GLU A 457 38.17 26.60 12.39
CA GLU A 457 36.99 25.80 12.03
C GLU A 457 36.68 24.70 13.05
N GLN A 458 37.68 24.19 13.77
CA GLN A 458 37.47 23.23 14.86
C GLN A 458 36.90 23.92 16.11
N LEU A 459 37.42 25.10 16.46
CA LEU A 459 36.89 25.92 17.57
C LEU A 459 35.44 26.40 17.33
N SER A 460 35.07 26.68 16.09
CA SER A 460 33.70 27.04 15.71
C SER A 460 32.70 25.89 15.91
N LYS A 461 33.12 24.64 15.61
CA LYS A 461 32.27 23.45 15.79
C LYS A 461 32.05 23.09 17.26
N GLU A 462 33.07 23.21 18.11
CA GLU A 462 32.92 22.97 19.56
C GLU A 462 32.03 24.02 20.23
N ALA A 463 32.13 25.29 19.83
CA ALA A 463 31.26 26.35 20.33
C ALA A 463 29.78 26.14 19.93
N LEU A 464 29.53 25.65 18.71
CA LEU A 464 28.18 25.32 18.24
C LEU A 464 27.59 24.12 18.98
N LEU A 465 28.38 23.07 19.24
CA LEU A 465 27.95 21.89 19.99
C LEU A 465 27.64 22.22 21.47
N SER A 466 28.43 23.11 22.08
CA SER A 466 28.19 23.63 23.43
C SER A 466 26.91 24.46 23.54
N LYS A 467 26.59 25.23 22.49
CA LYS A 467 25.34 26.01 22.43
C LYS A 467 24.11 25.11 22.26
N GLU A 468 24.20 24.07 21.43
CA GLU A 468 23.10 23.11 21.23
C GLU A 468 22.80 22.31 22.50
N THR A 469 23.83 21.90 23.24
CA THR A 469 23.67 21.19 24.52
C THR A 469 23.04 22.07 25.60
N LEU A 470 23.37 23.36 25.68
CA LEU A 470 22.69 24.31 26.56
C LEU A 470 21.21 24.51 26.22
N LEU A 471 20.88 24.61 24.93
CA LEU A 471 19.50 24.73 24.45
C LEU A 471 18.66 23.51 24.82
N ARG A 472 19.17 22.30 24.62
CA ARG A 472 18.49 21.06 25.01
C ARG A 472 18.25 20.99 26.53
N LYS A 473 19.21 21.45 27.33
CA LYS A 473 19.09 21.47 28.80
C LYS A 473 18.06 22.51 29.28
N GLU A 474 17.98 23.66 28.63
CA GLU A 474 16.96 24.66 28.93
C GLU A 474 15.55 24.15 28.59
N GLU A 475 15.40 23.44 27.47
CA GLU A 475 14.13 22.86 27.05
C GLU A 475 13.67 21.72 27.98
N GLN A 476 14.58 20.85 28.42
CA GLN A 476 14.30 19.85 29.45
C GLN A 476 13.81 20.48 30.77
N LEU A 477 14.48 21.54 31.24
CA LEU A 477 14.07 22.24 32.46
C LEU A 477 12.69 22.88 32.32
N ARG A 478 12.34 23.40 31.13
CA ARG A 478 10.99 23.92 30.85
C ARG A 478 9.93 22.81 30.89
N GLN A 479 10.22 21.65 30.29
CA GLN A 479 9.31 20.50 30.32
C GLN A 479 9.11 19.98 31.76
N GLU A 480 10.17 19.85 32.54
CA GLU A 480 10.08 19.43 33.94
C GLU A 480 9.27 20.42 34.80
N ALA A 481 9.45 21.73 34.58
CA ALA A 481 8.67 22.75 35.28
C ALA A 481 7.17 22.69 34.94
N GLN A 482 6.83 22.43 33.67
CA GLN A 482 5.45 22.21 33.24
C GLN A 482 4.84 20.96 33.87
N LEU A 483 5.57 19.85 33.90
CA LEU A 483 5.11 18.59 34.49
C LEU A 483 4.85 18.73 36.01
N ARG A 484 5.74 19.43 36.73
CA ARG A 484 5.55 19.73 38.15
C ARG A 484 4.31 20.61 38.39
N SER A 485 4.07 21.58 37.51
CA SER A 485 2.86 22.39 37.57
C SER A 485 1.63 21.51 37.40
N ALA A 486 1.57 20.71 36.33
CA ALA A 486 0.50 19.75 36.01
C ALA A 486 0.15 18.84 37.20
N GLN A 487 1.15 18.20 37.80
CA GLN A 487 0.97 17.31 38.96
C GLN A 487 0.34 18.02 40.16
N LYS A 488 0.71 19.28 40.41
CA LYS A 488 0.13 20.09 41.50
C LYS A 488 -1.37 20.36 41.28
N ILE A 489 -1.83 20.46 40.04
CA ILE A 489 -3.25 20.70 39.72
C ILE A 489 -4.05 19.41 39.87
N ILE A 490 -3.54 18.30 39.31
CA ILE A 490 -4.16 16.99 39.46
C ILE A 490 -4.35 16.68 40.94
N GLY A 491 -3.34 16.93 41.79
CA GLY A 491 -3.49 16.73 43.23
C GLY A 491 -4.60 17.58 43.89
N LYS A 492 -4.88 18.79 43.39
CA LYS A 492 -6.01 19.61 43.89
C LYS A 492 -7.37 19.09 43.41
N ILE A 493 -7.41 18.59 42.17
CA ILE A 493 -8.62 17.95 41.64
C ILE A 493 -8.92 16.70 42.47
N ASP A 494 -7.91 15.87 42.74
CA ASP A 494 -8.03 14.68 43.58
C ASP A 494 -8.51 15.02 45.01
N GLU A 495 -8.05 16.13 45.60
CA GLU A 495 -8.54 16.62 46.89
C GLU A 495 -10.03 16.98 46.85
N ALA A 496 -10.48 17.65 45.77
CA ALA A 496 -11.89 17.97 45.58
C ALA A 496 -12.75 16.72 45.36
N LEU A 497 -12.26 15.75 44.58
CA LEU A 497 -12.93 14.47 44.38
C LEU A 497 -12.96 13.63 45.66
N GLY A 498 -11.90 13.69 46.48
CA GLY A 498 -11.88 13.09 47.82
C GLY A 498 -12.94 13.69 48.74
N THR A 499 -13.16 15.01 48.67
CA THR A 499 -14.25 15.67 49.40
C THR A 499 -15.62 15.20 48.93
N LEU A 500 -15.84 15.10 47.61
CA LEU A 500 -17.07 14.53 47.04
C LEU A 500 -17.30 13.10 47.54
N LYS A 501 -16.27 12.25 47.50
CA LYS A 501 -16.32 10.87 47.97
C LYS A 501 -16.70 10.76 49.44
N ASN A 502 -16.14 11.61 50.30
CA ASN A 502 -16.50 11.66 51.72
C ASN A 502 -17.96 12.08 51.90
N ASN A 503 -18.41 13.12 51.19
CA ASN A 503 -19.81 13.56 51.25
C ASN A 503 -20.78 12.45 50.81
N ILE A 504 -20.42 11.65 49.80
CA ILE A 504 -21.20 10.47 49.38
C ILE A 504 -21.27 9.44 50.52
N GLY A 505 -20.17 9.21 51.23
CA GLY A 505 -20.11 8.30 52.37
C GLY A 505 -20.99 8.71 53.55
N GLU A 506 -21.29 10.01 53.70
CA GLU A 506 -22.18 10.54 54.75
C GLU A 506 -23.67 10.47 54.39
N VAL A 507 -24.02 10.20 53.13
CA VAL A 507 -25.42 10.07 52.70
C VAL A 507 -26.07 8.84 53.34
N ASN A 508 -27.27 9.01 53.89
CA ASN A 508 -28.06 7.90 54.43
C ASN A 508 -28.54 6.97 53.30
N GLN A 509 -27.74 5.94 53.01
CA GLN A 509 -27.95 5.02 51.89
C GLN A 509 -29.28 4.26 51.95
N HIS A 510 -29.86 4.09 53.15
CA HIS A 510 -31.16 3.43 53.32
C HIS A 510 -32.34 4.31 52.92
N HIS A 511 -32.18 5.63 52.95
CA HIS A 511 -33.24 6.58 52.61
C HIS A 511 -33.15 7.08 51.17
N PHE A 512 -31.95 7.13 50.60
CA PHE A 512 -31.72 7.67 49.25
C PHE A 512 -30.84 6.77 48.37
N PRO A 513 -31.21 5.50 48.13
CA PRO A 513 -30.37 4.57 47.37
C PRO A 513 -30.08 5.04 45.93
N ALA A 514 -31.09 5.61 45.25
CA ALA A 514 -30.93 6.14 43.90
C ALA A 514 -29.98 7.35 43.85
N ALA A 515 -30.01 8.22 44.87
CA ALA A 515 -29.11 9.36 44.93
C ALA A 515 -27.66 8.94 45.24
N VAL A 516 -27.47 7.90 46.04
CA VAL A 516 -26.15 7.33 46.31
C VAL A 516 -25.57 6.66 45.06
N GLU A 517 -26.38 5.92 44.31
CA GLU A 517 -25.99 5.33 43.03
C GLU A 517 -25.56 6.42 42.04
N GLU A 518 -26.39 7.44 41.86
CA GLU A 518 -26.10 8.56 40.97
C GLU A 518 -24.83 9.33 41.40
N ALA A 519 -24.64 9.53 42.70
CA ALA A 519 -23.45 10.24 43.19
C ALA A 519 -22.16 9.43 42.99
N ASN A 520 -22.22 8.10 43.09
CA ASN A 520 -21.10 7.23 42.76
C ASN A 520 -20.81 7.21 41.25
N ALA A 521 -21.86 7.22 40.41
CA ALA A 521 -21.71 7.35 38.95
C ALA A 521 -21.04 8.67 38.57
N LEU A 522 -21.47 9.78 39.20
CA LEU A 522 -20.83 11.09 39.06
C LEU A 522 -19.34 11.04 39.47
N LEU A 523 -19.03 10.50 40.65
CA LEU A 523 -17.64 10.39 41.12
C LEU A 523 -16.78 9.60 40.13
N SER A 524 -17.27 8.46 39.64
CA SER A 524 -16.56 7.62 38.68
C SER A 524 -16.33 8.33 37.33
N ALA A 525 -17.32 9.07 36.83
CA ALA A 525 -17.19 9.86 35.61
C ALA A 525 -16.15 10.98 35.76
N LEU A 526 -16.12 11.66 36.92
CA LEU A 526 -15.14 12.70 37.21
C LEU A 526 -13.73 12.14 37.39
N GLU A 527 -13.56 11.01 38.07
CA GLU A 527 -12.27 10.30 38.18
C GLU A 527 -11.75 9.89 36.80
N THR A 528 -12.63 9.39 35.92
CA THR A 528 -12.29 9.02 34.55
C THR A 528 -11.84 10.23 33.73
N ALA A 529 -12.58 11.34 33.81
CA ALA A 529 -12.22 12.58 33.14
C ALA A 529 -10.84 13.09 33.62
N THR A 530 -10.58 13.04 34.94
CA THR A 530 -9.29 13.43 35.52
C THR A 530 -8.15 12.53 35.05
N ALA A 531 -8.37 11.22 34.96
CA ALA A 531 -7.38 10.27 34.47
C ALA A 531 -6.99 10.56 33.01
N LEU A 532 -7.98 10.81 32.14
CA LEU A 532 -7.77 11.19 30.74
C LEU A 532 -7.00 12.51 30.62
N TYR A 533 -7.39 13.51 31.41
CA TYR A 533 -6.70 14.80 31.45
C TYR A 533 -5.25 14.68 31.92
N SER A 534 -5.00 13.91 32.98
CA SER A 534 -3.66 13.62 33.50
C SER A 534 -2.78 12.93 32.44
N ALA A 535 -3.31 11.93 31.73
CA ALA A 535 -2.61 11.26 30.65
C ALA A 535 -2.25 12.24 29.51
N ALA A 536 -3.18 13.14 29.15
CA ALA A 536 -2.93 14.16 28.14
C ALA A 536 -1.81 15.13 28.56
N LEU A 537 -1.78 15.57 29.83
CA LEU A 537 -0.73 16.44 30.35
C LEU A 537 0.67 15.80 30.34
N VAL A 538 0.78 14.51 30.69
CA VAL A 538 2.05 13.77 30.68
C VAL A 538 2.56 13.56 29.24
N SER A 539 1.65 13.36 28.29
CA SER A 539 2.00 13.12 26.89
C SER A 539 2.47 14.36 26.11
N GLY A 540 2.32 15.56 26.67
CA GLY A 540 2.67 16.82 26.00
C GLY A 540 1.78 17.18 24.81
N ILE A 541 0.66 16.48 24.63
CA ILE A 541 -0.29 16.71 23.54
C ILE A 541 -1.17 17.92 23.87
N ASN A 542 -1.31 18.82 22.88
CA ASN A 542 -2.13 20.04 22.85
C ASN A 542 -3.00 20.27 24.11
N ILE A 543 -2.37 20.88 25.12
CA ILE A 543 -2.94 20.98 26.46
C ILE A 543 -4.28 21.71 26.44
N ARG A 544 -4.43 22.70 25.56
CA ARG A 544 -5.67 23.47 25.41
C ARG A 544 -6.87 22.61 25.01
N ASN A 545 -6.66 21.59 24.18
CA ASN A 545 -7.74 20.67 23.79
C ASN A 545 -8.09 19.73 24.95
N ALA A 546 -7.09 19.21 25.64
CA ALA A 546 -7.28 18.38 26.83
C ALA A 546 -8.08 19.12 27.92
N GLU A 547 -7.85 20.43 28.09
CA GLU A 547 -8.63 21.27 29.00
C GLU A 547 -10.10 21.40 28.57
N ILE A 548 -10.34 21.64 27.29
CA ILE A 548 -11.70 21.79 26.75
C ILE A 548 -12.47 20.48 26.92
N GLU A 549 -11.85 19.34 26.62
CA GLU A 549 -12.48 18.02 26.79
C GLU A 549 -12.70 17.66 28.25
N PHE A 550 -11.71 17.92 29.12
CA PHE A 550 -11.86 17.70 30.55
C PHE A 550 -13.02 18.52 31.11
N LYS A 551 -13.05 19.83 30.80
CA LYS A 551 -14.13 20.72 31.21
C LYS A 551 -15.50 20.23 30.72
N ARG A 552 -15.60 19.90 29.43
CA ARG A 552 -16.85 19.39 28.82
C ARG A 552 -17.32 18.10 29.49
N SER A 553 -16.39 17.19 29.79
CA SER A 553 -16.69 15.91 30.44
C SER A 553 -17.20 16.12 31.87
N CYS A 554 -16.55 16.99 32.65
CA CYS A 554 -17.02 17.35 33.99
C CYS A 554 -18.38 18.06 33.95
N GLU A 555 -18.59 18.98 33.01
CA GLU A 555 -19.87 19.67 32.83
C GLU A 555 -21.00 18.68 32.49
N GLY A 556 -20.76 17.75 31.57
CA GLY A 556 -21.70 16.70 31.21
C GLY A 556 -22.07 15.84 32.41
N ALA A 557 -21.07 15.24 33.07
CA ALA A 557 -21.29 14.37 34.22
C ALA A 557 -22.06 15.07 35.36
N ILE A 558 -21.70 16.33 35.66
CA ILE A 558 -22.38 17.12 36.69
C ILE A 558 -23.82 17.44 36.30
N ASN A 559 -24.09 17.76 35.03
CA ASN A 559 -25.45 18.06 34.58
C ASN A 559 -26.35 16.83 34.58
N ASP A 560 -25.82 15.67 34.21
CA ASP A 560 -26.56 14.40 34.22
C ASP A 560 -27.00 14.06 35.66
N ALA A 561 -26.06 14.13 36.61
CA ALA A 561 -26.34 13.84 38.02
C ALA A 561 -27.16 14.94 38.73
N ARG A 562 -27.18 16.18 38.18
CA ARG A 562 -27.76 17.35 38.85
C ARG A 562 -29.21 17.15 39.26
N THR A 563 -30.03 16.58 38.38
CA THR A 563 -31.48 16.49 38.62
C THR A 563 -31.79 15.62 39.84
N VAL A 564 -31.18 14.44 39.92
CA VAL A 564 -31.40 13.48 41.00
C VAL A 564 -30.78 14.00 42.30
N LEU A 565 -29.52 14.44 42.26
CA LEU A 565 -28.80 14.86 43.46
C LEU A 565 -29.32 16.18 44.05
N SER A 566 -29.85 17.09 43.21
CA SER A 566 -30.49 18.31 43.70
C SER A 566 -31.84 18.00 44.37
N ARG A 567 -32.62 17.09 43.78
CA ARG A 567 -33.94 16.71 44.31
C ARG A 567 -33.82 15.94 45.62
N ASP A 568 -32.92 14.97 45.67
CA ASP A 568 -32.90 13.98 46.74
C ASP A 568 -31.95 14.36 47.88
N LEU A 569 -30.87 15.10 47.59
CA LEU A 569 -29.85 15.50 48.56
C LEU A 569 -29.71 17.01 48.74
N GLY A 570 -30.39 17.82 47.93
CA GLY A 570 -30.22 19.28 47.94
C GLY A 570 -28.85 19.74 47.42
N TRP A 571 -28.15 18.92 46.63
CA TRP A 571 -26.77 19.18 46.21
C TRP A 571 -26.62 20.14 45.01
N GLY A 572 -27.68 20.79 44.53
CA GLY A 572 -27.61 21.61 43.30
C GLY A 572 -26.57 22.73 43.34
N ASP A 573 -26.53 23.49 44.45
CA ASP A 573 -25.53 24.55 44.66
C ASP A 573 -24.14 23.98 44.88
N TYR A 574 -24.05 22.87 45.61
CA TYR A 574 -22.79 22.15 45.83
C TYR A 574 -22.15 21.69 44.52
N LEU A 575 -22.93 21.07 43.63
CA LEU A 575 -22.47 20.62 42.31
C LEU A 575 -22.04 21.78 41.41
N THR A 576 -22.77 22.90 41.47
CA THR A 576 -22.40 24.12 40.75
C THR A 576 -21.07 24.68 41.27
N ASN A 577 -20.85 24.66 42.58
CA ASN A 577 -19.59 25.09 43.19
C ASN A 577 -18.44 24.13 42.92
N LEU A 578 -18.69 22.82 42.91
CA LEU A 578 -17.71 21.81 42.53
C LEU A 578 -17.23 22.03 41.09
N LEU A 579 -18.15 22.22 40.14
CA LEU A 579 -17.80 22.51 38.74
C LEU A 579 -16.95 23.78 38.63
N LYS A 580 -17.33 24.85 39.32
CA LYS A 580 -16.57 26.11 39.35
C LYS A 580 -15.17 25.90 39.94
N ALA A 581 -15.05 25.13 41.02
CA ALA A 581 -13.78 24.82 41.65
C ALA A 581 -12.86 24.07 40.68
N ILE A 582 -13.36 23.01 40.03
CA ILE A 582 -12.60 22.23 39.04
C ILE A 582 -12.19 23.12 37.85
N ALA A 583 -13.11 23.90 37.28
CA ALA A 583 -12.82 24.80 36.17
C ALA A 583 -11.76 25.86 36.55
N ASN A 584 -11.83 26.41 37.76
CA ASN A 584 -10.85 27.38 38.25
C ASN A 584 -9.46 26.77 38.44
N MET A 585 -9.38 25.51 38.89
CA MET A 585 -8.11 24.80 39.03
C MET A 585 -7.42 24.63 37.66
N VAL A 586 -8.18 24.29 36.63
CA VAL A 586 -7.70 24.11 35.24
C VAL A 586 -7.30 25.44 34.59
N ILE A 587 -8.06 26.52 34.80
CA ILE A 587 -7.73 27.85 34.23
C ILE A 587 -6.43 28.40 34.84
N SER A 588 -6.15 28.12 36.11
CA SER A 588 -4.97 28.64 36.83
C SER A 588 -3.62 28.19 36.23
N VAL A 589 -3.63 27.22 35.32
CA VAL A 589 -2.44 26.58 34.74
C VAL A 589 -1.80 27.43 33.66
N PHE A 590 -2.60 28.20 32.90
CA PHE A 590 -2.13 28.93 31.72
C PHE A 590 -2.34 30.43 31.78
N THR A 591 -3.15 30.92 32.73
CA THR A 591 -3.37 32.36 32.87
C THR A 591 -2.56 32.92 34.04
N ALA A 592 -1.70 33.90 33.78
CA ALA A 592 -1.01 34.68 34.81
C ALA A 592 -1.95 35.64 35.59
N ASN A 593 -3.26 35.59 35.33
CA ASN A 593 -4.25 36.47 35.94
C ASN A 593 -5.25 35.67 36.81
N PRO A 594 -4.99 35.50 38.11
CA PRO A 594 -5.87 34.76 39.04
C PRO A 594 -7.21 35.46 39.32
N HIS A 595 -7.48 36.66 38.76
CA HIS A 595 -8.73 37.39 38.97
C HIS A 595 -9.83 37.11 37.94
N ALA A 596 -9.57 36.29 36.91
CA ALA A 596 -10.56 35.87 35.91
C ALA A 596 -11.40 34.65 36.35
N LEU A 597 -11.28 34.22 37.60
CA LEU A 597 -11.86 32.98 38.13
C LEU A 597 -13.34 33.13 38.49
N PHE A 598 -14.12 32.07 38.26
CA PHE A 598 -15.54 32.02 38.62
C PHE A 598 -15.69 32.15 40.13
N LYS A 599 -16.46 33.13 40.60
CA LYS A 599 -16.80 33.25 42.02
C LYS A 599 -17.76 32.12 42.42
N PRO A 600 -17.45 31.34 43.49
CA PRO A 600 -18.39 30.39 44.05
C PRO A 600 -19.71 31.09 44.40
N ALA A 601 -20.83 30.41 44.19
CA ALA A 601 -22.10 30.89 44.72
C ALA A 601 -22.09 30.62 46.25
N PRO A 602 -22.46 31.59 47.11
CA PRO A 602 -22.63 31.32 48.52
C PRO A 602 -23.71 30.23 48.70
N SER A 603 -23.53 29.32 49.66
CA SER A 603 -24.56 28.32 49.96
C SER A 603 -25.76 29.00 50.61
N LEU A 604 -26.98 28.49 50.38
CA LEU A 604 -28.19 29.00 51.05
C LEU A 604 -28.07 28.98 52.58
N SER A 605 -27.30 28.05 53.14
CA SER A 605 -26.98 28.01 54.57
C SER A 605 -26.07 29.16 55.02
N LEU A 606 -25.10 29.56 54.19
CA LEU A 606 -24.23 30.69 54.48
C LEU A 606 -24.98 32.01 54.34
N GLU A 607 -25.81 32.17 53.30
CA GLU A 607 -26.68 33.33 53.14
C GLU A 607 -27.67 33.46 54.30
N ALA A 608 -28.24 32.34 54.78
CA ALA A 608 -29.11 32.35 55.94
C ALA A 608 -28.38 32.75 57.24
N VAL A 609 -27.14 32.30 57.43
CA VAL A 609 -26.30 32.69 58.58
C VAL A 609 -25.88 34.14 58.49
N GLU A 610 -25.49 34.64 57.31
CA GLU A 610 -25.14 36.04 57.09
C GLU A 610 -26.36 36.97 57.24
N ALA A 611 -27.53 36.55 56.76
CA ALA A 611 -28.78 37.27 56.97
C ALA A 611 -29.20 37.28 58.46
N ALA A 612 -29.00 36.17 59.18
CA ALA A 612 -29.23 36.10 60.62
C ALA A 612 -28.23 36.97 61.39
N ALA A 613 -26.95 36.96 61.01
CA ALA A 613 -25.92 37.80 61.60
C ALA A 613 -26.19 39.30 61.34
N ALA A 614 -26.58 39.67 60.12
CA ALA A 614 -26.97 41.03 59.78
C ALA A 614 -28.21 41.49 60.55
N SER A 615 -29.19 40.58 60.76
CA SER A 615 -30.38 40.87 61.57
C SER A 615 -30.00 41.09 63.04
N LEU A 616 -29.09 40.30 63.59
CA LEU A 616 -28.55 40.47 64.94
C LEU A 616 -27.73 41.76 65.09
N GLU A 617 -26.98 42.16 64.06
CA GLU A 617 -26.22 43.42 64.03
C GLU A 617 -27.18 44.63 64.02
N ILE A 618 -28.26 44.58 63.24
CA ILE A 618 -29.31 45.61 63.23
C ILE A 618 -30.00 45.67 64.60
N GLU A 619 -30.34 44.52 65.19
CA GLU A 619 -30.96 44.46 66.51
C GLU A 619 -30.02 45.02 67.59
N ARG A 620 -28.73 44.66 67.56
CA ARG A 620 -27.69 45.21 68.43
C ARG A 620 -27.57 46.73 68.29
N ASN A 621 -27.56 47.24 67.07
CA ASN A 621 -27.49 48.68 66.81
C ASN A 621 -28.76 49.41 67.27
N SER A 622 -29.93 48.79 67.15
CA SER A 622 -31.20 49.33 67.65
C SER A 622 -31.25 49.39 69.19
N LEU A 623 -30.66 48.39 69.86
CA LEU A 623 -30.53 48.35 71.32
C LEU A 623 -29.51 49.38 71.83
N GLN A 624 -28.39 49.57 71.11
CA GLN A 624 -27.43 50.64 71.42
C GLN A 624 -28.01 52.03 71.20
N ALA A 625 -28.83 52.23 70.16
CA ALA A 625 -29.54 53.49 69.93
C ALA A 625 -30.60 53.76 71.00
N SER A 626 -31.32 52.73 71.47
CA SER A 626 -32.31 52.85 72.55
C SER A 626 -31.66 53.10 73.92
N SER A 627 -30.46 52.56 74.15
CA SER A 627 -29.61 52.81 75.33
C SER A 627 -29.04 54.23 75.38
N ALA A 628 -29.02 54.97 74.28
CA ALA A 628 -28.53 56.35 74.22
C ALA A 628 -29.64 57.40 74.43
N VAL A 629 -30.89 56.97 74.57
CA VAL A 629 -32.08 57.82 74.77
C VAL A 629 -32.58 57.80 76.23
N TYR A 630 -32.02 56.93 77.07
CA TYR A 630 -32.11 56.96 78.53
C TYR A 630 -30.80 57.50 79.12
#